data_AF-A0A2V6GJW8-F1
#
_entry.id   AF-A0A2V6GJW8-F1
#
_cell.length_a   1.000
_cell.length_b   1.000
_cell.length_c   1.000
_cell.angle_alpha   90.00
_cell.angle_beta   90.00
_cell.angle_gamma   90.00
#
_symmetry.space_group_name_H-M   'P 1'
#
loop_
_entity.id
_entity.type
_entity.pdbx_description
1 polymer ?
#
loop_
_entity_poly.entity_id
_entity_poly.type
_entity_poly.pdbx_seq_one_letter_code
_entity_poly.pdbx_strand_id
1 'polypeptide(L)'
;MTSQSVDDFRLTVLNPGGRDPEQHFQETTGPGEGEHPPINFHGYAACTRGVFHHDPRRAIAEGTPVLLLLRGEFRASERALSRSKDGRSLFR
;
A
#
# COMPACT_ATOMS: atom_id res chain seq x y z
N MET A 1 15.28 7.47 25.24
CA MET A 1 14.62 6.64 24.21
C MET A 1 14.19 7.57 23.09
N THR A 2 14.97 7.65 22.03
CA THR A 2 14.76 8.59 20.92
C THR A 2 13.76 8.00 19.92
N SER A 3 12.64 8.69 19.75
CA SER A 3 11.53 8.39 18.83
C SER A 3 11.92 8.67 17.37
N GLN A 4 12.88 7.92 16.83
CA GLN A 4 13.43 8.15 15.48
C GLN A 4 12.68 7.44 14.34
N SER A 5 11.56 6.75 14.59
CA SER A 5 11.01 5.79 13.62
C SER A 5 9.70 6.18 12.93
N VAL A 6 9.04 7.28 13.32
CA VAL A 6 7.67 7.57 12.84
C VAL A 6 7.66 8.32 11.50
N ASP A 7 8.69 9.12 11.21
CA ASP A 7 8.78 9.90 9.96
C ASP A 7 9.18 9.06 8.72
N ASP A 8 9.69 7.84 8.92
CA ASP A 8 10.18 6.96 7.83
C ASP A 8 9.23 5.79 7.51
N PHE A 9 8.13 5.62 8.24
CA PHE A 9 7.19 4.54 7.97
C PHE A 9 6.46 4.78 6.64
N ARG A 10 6.68 3.89 5.67
CA ARG A 10 5.99 3.86 4.37
C ARG A 10 5.19 2.59 4.23
N LEU A 11 3.94 2.70 3.77
CA LEU A 11 3.06 1.55 3.56
C LEU A 11 2.84 1.29 2.08
N THR A 12 3.08 0.07 1.64
CA THR A 12 2.55 -0.42 0.36
C THR A 12 1.15 -0.97 0.55
N VAL A 13 0.18 -0.43 -0.16
CA VAL A 13 -1.17 -1.00 -0.23
C VAL A 13 -1.26 -1.83 -1.51
N LEU A 14 -1.52 -3.13 -1.37
CA LEU A 14 -1.64 -4.06 -2.49
C LEU A 14 -3.10 -4.47 -2.68
N ASN A 15 -3.67 -4.17 -3.84
CA ASN A 15 -4.99 -4.58 -4.31
C ASN A 15 -4.88 -5.58 -5.49
N PRO A 16 -4.63 -6.88 -5.24
CA PRO A 16 -4.36 -7.84 -6.31
C PRO A 16 -5.55 -7.99 -7.25
N GLY A 17 -5.33 -7.74 -8.54
CA GLY A 17 -6.40 -7.80 -9.55
C GLY A 17 -7.44 -6.69 -9.39
N GLY A 18 -7.13 -5.64 -8.63
CA GLY A 18 -7.85 -4.37 -8.67
C GLY A 18 -7.75 -3.71 -10.03
N ARG A 19 -8.67 -2.79 -10.32
CA ARG A 19 -8.70 -2.00 -11.56
C ARG A 19 -8.04 -0.63 -11.40
N ASP A 20 -7.85 -0.19 -10.16
CA ASP A 20 -7.26 1.10 -9.88
C ASP A 20 -5.80 1.12 -10.34
N PRO A 21 -5.34 2.23 -10.96
CA PRO A 21 -3.96 2.36 -11.39
C PRO A 21 -3.00 2.35 -10.19
N GLU A 22 -1.75 2.02 -10.48
CA GLU A 22 -0.65 2.21 -9.53
C GLU A 22 -0.48 3.69 -9.22
N GLN A 23 -0.26 4.04 -7.95
CA GLN A 23 -0.09 5.43 -7.49
C GLN A 23 1.03 5.54 -6.46
N HIS A 24 1.93 6.50 -6.66
CA HIS A 24 3.07 6.79 -5.78
C HIS A 24 2.80 8.09 -5.04
N PHE A 25 2.85 8.07 -3.71
CA PHE A 25 2.55 9.23 -2.86
C PHE A 25 3.80 9.81 -2.19
N GLN A 26 4.96 9.64 -2.81
CA GLN A 26 6.26 10.03 -2.24
C GLN A 26 6.39 11.55 -2.05
N GLU A 27 5.75 12.33 -2.92
CA GLU A 27 5.70 13.78 -2.83
C GLU A 27 4.45 14.20 -2.06
N THR A 28 4.62 15.01 -1.02
CA THR A 28 3.49 15.65 -0.34
C THR A 28 2.87 16.66 -1.29
N THR A 29 1.61 16.46 -1.63
CA THR A 29 0.81 17.50 -2.26
C THR A 29 0.69 18.68 -1.30
N GLY A 30 1.00 19.90 -1.74
CA GLY A 30 0.94 21.08 -0.90
C GLY A 30 -0.46 21.29 -0.33
N PRO A 31 -0.64 22.00 0.80
CA PRO A 31 -1.96 22.32 1.30
C PRO A 31 -2.79 23.05 0.23
N GLY A 32 -3.83 22.38 -0.28
CA GLY A 32 -4.70 22.89 -1.35
C GLY A 32 -4.40 22.32 -2.75
N GLU A 33 -3.31 21.58 -2.94
CA GLU A 33 -3.07 20.80 -4.14
C GLU A 33 -3.56 19.37 -3.87
N GLY A 34 -4.49 18.88 -4.70
CA GLY A 34 -5.24 17.65 -4.44
C GLY A 34 -6.65 17.97 -3.96
N GLU A 35 -7.56 18.20 -4.92
CA GLU A 35 -8.95 18.60 -4.68
C GLU A 35 -9.73 17.67 -3.73
N HIS A 36 -9.28 16.43 -3.53
CA HIS A 36 -9.89 15.50 -2.58
C HIS A 36 -8.83 14.62 -1.90
N PRO A 37 -8.95 14.37 -0.57
CA PRO A 37 -8.15 13.32 0.04
C PRO A 37 -8.42 12.00 -0.70
N PRO A 38 -7.40 11.14 -0.91
CA PRO A 38 -7.57 9.87 -1.57
C PRO A 38 -8.68 9.08 -0.87
N ILE A 39 -9.85 9.07 -1.49
CA ILE A 39 -11.02 8.32 -1.05
C ILE A 39 -10.71 6.84 -1.27
N ASN A 40 -11.09 6.00 -0.29
CA ASN A 40 -10.85 4.55 -0.25
C ASN A 40 -9.43 4.12 0.20
N PHE A 41 -9.04 2.87 -0.03
CA PHE A 41 -7.79 2.25 0.45
C PHE A 41 -6.49 2.97 0.05
N HIS A 42 -6.52 3.81 -0.99
CA HIS A 42 -5.41 4.67 -1.42
C HIS A 42 -4.94 5.61 -0.30
N GLY A 43 -5.84 6.04 0.59
CA GLY A 43 -5.51 6.91 1.71
C GLY A 43 -4.48 6.34 2.68
N TYR A 44 -4.47 5.01 2.88
CA TYR A 44 -3.48 4.36 3.74
C TYR A 44 -2.04 4.51 3.18
N ALA A 45 -1.88 4.39 1.86
CA ALA A 45 -0.60 4.63 1.20
C ALA A 45 -0.24 6.12 1.24
N ALA A 46 -1.19 7.01 0.93
CA ALA A 46 -0.95 8.45 0.87
C ALA A 46 -0.51 9.04 2.22
N CYS A 47 -1.19 8.68 3.32
CA CYS A 47 -0.85 9.18 4.66
C CYS A 47 0.55 8.76 5.15
N THR A 48 1.17 7.77 4.50
CA THR A 48 2.50 7.25 4.86
C THR A 48 3.55 7.53 3.79
N ARG A 49 3.24 8.39 2.80
CA ARG A 49 4.09 8.62 1.62
C ARG A 49 4.49 7.33 0.91
N GLY A 50 3.59 6.36 0.95
CA GLY A 50 3.76 5.01 0.43
C GLY A 50 3.29 4.87 -1.01
N VAL A 51 2.93 3.64 -1.39
CA VAL A 51 2.59 3.30 -2.78
C VAL A 51 1.35 2.40 -2.80
N PHE A 52 0.48 2.59 -3.79
CA PHE A 52 -0.63 1.71 -4.10
C PHE A 52 -0.30 0.86 -5.33
N HIS A 53 -0.40 -0.45 -5.21
CA HIS A 53 -0.09 -1.43 -6.25
C HIS A 53 -1.27 -2.37 -6.52
N HIS A 54 -1.43 -2.80 -7.76
CA HIS A 54 -2.29 -3.95 -8.11
C HIS A 54 -1.48 -5.20 -8.51
N ASP A 55 -0.18 -5.05 -8.83
CA ASP A 55 0.74 -6.14 -9.14
C ASP A 55 1.52 -6.56 -7.88
N PRO A 56 1.34 -7.80 -7.38
CA PRO A 56 2.08 -8.30 -6.23
C PRO A 56 3.61 -8.28 -6.40
N ARG A 57 4.13 -8.44 -7.62
CA ARG A 57 5.58 -8.43 -7.86
C ARG A 57 6.18 -7.06 -7.60
N ARG A 58 5.51 -6.00 -8.06
CA ARG A 58 5.92 -4.62 -7.84
C ARG A 58 5.80 -4.25 -6.37
N ALA A 59 4.67 -4.59 -5.74
CA ALA A 59 4.45 -4.37 -4.32
C ALA A 59 5.53 -5.01 -3.42
N ILE A 60 5.95 -6.24 -3.72
CA ILE A 60 7.02 -6.92 -2.98
C ILE A 60 8.38 -6.24 -3.21
N ALA A 61 8.63 -5.74 -4.42
CA ALA A 61 9.89 -5.07 -4.75
C ALA A 61 10.09 -3.73 -4.02
N GLU A 62 9.01 -3.10 -3.52
CA GLU A 62 9.10 -1.89 -2.69
C GLU A 62 9.86 -2.11 -1.38
N GLY A 63 9.91 -3.34 -0.87
CA GLY A 63 10.60 -3.66 0.39
C GLY A 63 9.99 -3.00 1.63
N THR A 64 8.78 -2.45 1.53
CA THR A 64 8.04 -1.83 2.64
C THR A 64 6.95 -2.77 3.19
N PRO A 65 6.44 -2.55 4.41
CA PRO A 65 5.27 -3.27 4.91
C PRO A 65 4.09 -3.22 3.92
N VAL A 66 3.43 -4.36 3.72
CA VAL A 66 2.34 -4.51 2.75
C VAL A 66 1.00 -4.69 3.46
N LEU A 67 0.05 -3.81 3.18
CA LEU A 67 -1.37 -4.01 3.46
C LEU A 67 -2.02 -4.70 2.26
N LEU A 68 -2.37 -5.98 2.41
CA LEU A 68 -3.00 -6.78 1.36
C LEU A 68 -4.52 -6.67 1.44
N LEU A 69 -5.16 -6.16 0.39
CA LEU A 69 -6.62 -6.12 0.30
C LEU A 69 -7.17 -7.49 -0.12
N LEU A 70 -8.09 -8.01 0.70
CA LEU A 70 -8.83 -9.23 0.39
C LEU A 70 -10.00 -8.90 -0.53
N ARG A 71 -10.15 -9.68 -1.60
CA ARG A 71 -11.20 -9.53 -2.62
C ARG A 71 -12.13 -10.73 -2.59
N GLY A 72 -13.39 -10.55 -3.02
CA GLY A 72 -14.41 -11.61 -2.98
C GLY A 72 -14.04 -12.91 -3.72
N GLU A 73 -13.36 -12.79 -4.86
CA GLU A 73 -12.88 -13.96 -5.64
C GLU A 73 -11.65 -14.66 -5.02
N PHE A 74 -11.08 -14.12 -3.92
CA PHE A 74 -9.96 -14.52 -3.06
C PHE A 74 -8.65 -15.04 -3.71
N ARG A 75 -8.72 -15.79 -4.79
CA ARG A 75 -7.63 -16.43 -5.55
C ARG A 75 -6.49 -15.48 -5.91
N ALA A 76 -6.80 -14.21 -6.20
CA ALA A 76 -5.76 -13.21 -6.47
C ALA A 76 -5.00 -12.82 -5.18
N SER A 77 -5.72 -12.61 -4.08
CA SER A 77 -5.17 -12.32 -2.76
C SER A 77 -4.39 -13.50 -2.19
N GLU A 78 -4.89 -14.73 -2.33
CA GLU A 78 -4.19 -15.95 -1.93
C GLU A 78 -2.85 -16.11 -2.66
N ARG A 79 -2.84 -15.95 -3.99
CA ARG A 79 -1.60 -15.98 -4.76
C ARG A 79 -0.63 -14.88 -4.35
N ALA A 80 -1.11 -13.67 -4.06
CA ALA A 80 -0.28 -12.59 -3.56
C ALA A 80 0.36 -12.96 -2.21
N LEU A 81 -0.44 -13.48 -1.28
CA LEU A 81 0.03 -13.92 0.04
C LEU A 81 1.10 -15.01 -0.07
N SER A 82 0.88 -16.01 -0.92
CA SER A 82 1.84 -17.12 -1.13
C SER A 82 3.22 -16.67 -1.64
N ARG A 83 3.30 -15.48 -2.27
CA ARG A 83 4.53 -14.89 -2.78
C ARG A 83 5.26 -14.05 -1.73
N SER A 84 4.54 -13.53 -0.75
CA SER A 84 5.11 -12.78 0.38
C SER A 84 5.60 -13.76 1.45
N LYS A 85 6.79 -14.34 1.25
CA LYS A 85 7.27 -15.47 2.06
C LYS A 85 7.76 -15.12 3.48
N ASP A 86 7.94 -13.84 3.84
CA ASP A 86 8.58 -13.46 5.12
C ASP A 86 7.91 -12.30 5.92
N GLY A 87 6.81 -11.70 5.44
CA GLY A 87 6.35 -10.40 5.94
C GLY A 87 5.01 -10.41 6.67
N ARG A 88 4.99 -9.98 7.94
CA ARG A 88 3.79 -9.64 8.74
C ARG A 88 2.70 -9.00 7.87
N SER A 89 1.64 -9.75 7.59
CA SER A 89 0.48 -9.28 6.82
C SER A 89 -0.63 -8.92 7.80
N LEU A 90 -1.07 -7.67 7.80
CA LEU A 90 -2.20 -7.22 8.60
C LEU A 90 -3.48 -7.39 7.77
N PHE A 91 -4.42 -8.20 8.26
CA PHE A 91 -5.73 -8.42 7.65
C PHE A 91 -6.73 -7.46 8.29
N ARG A 92 -7.50 -6.72 7.49
CA ARG A 92 -8.67 -5.98 7.97
C ARG A 92 -9.80 -6.05 6.96
#